data_AF-A0A3D3XCE7-F1
#
_entry.id   AF-A0A3D3XCE7-F1
#
_cell.length_a   1.000
_cell.length_b   1.000
_cell.length_c   1.000
_cell.angle_alpha   90.00
_cell.angle_beta   90.00
_cell.angle_gamma   90.00
#
_symmetry.space_group_name_H-M   'P 1'
#
loop_
_entity.id
_entity.type
_entity.pdbx_description
1 polymer ?
#
loop_
_entity_poly.entity_id
_entity_poly.type
_entity_poly.pdbx_seq_one_letter_code
_entity_poly.pdbx_strand_id
1 'polypeptide(L)'
;MKTNSSFTIVVPLIAGMCLLSGCRPAENSPQTSSEKTHVATNQGSSESKEHTHEDGNDHHQTKIPGPNGGRLVVGVSPHFEFLVLTNNHAQITFVGDDNKPIAPVDVQIRLTGGDRSNPIEVTFERKEDVLVSSVPIPQDNNMAVVLQIDGETMKETFFERFHLNRETCTECNLHEYACICAQAEHRH
;
A
#
# COMPACT_ATOMS: atom_id res chain seq x y z
N MET A 1 25.68 -8.58 42.44
CA MET A 1 26.18 -7.19 42.26
C MET A 1 25.76 -6.76 40.87
N LYS A 2 24.71 -5.92 40.73
CA LYS A 2 24.78 -4.45 40.54
C LYS A 2 25.69 -4.15 39.33
N THR A 3 25.18 -3.65 38.20
CA THR A 3 24.64 -2.28 38.10
C THR A 3 23.61 -2.11 36.97
N ASN A 4 22.50 -1.47 37.32
CA ASN A 4 21.57 -0.82 36.40
C ASN A 4 22.20 0.50 35.94
N SER A 5 22.10 0.84 34.65
CA SER A 5 22.46 2.16 34.15
C SER A 5 21.22 2.83 33.57
N SER A 6 20.61 3.68 34.38
CA SER A 6 19.49 4.55 34.02
C SER A 6 20.07 5.88 33.53
N PHE A 7 20.08 6.12 32.22
CA PHE A 7 20.34 7.45 31.67
C PHE A 7 19.01 8.15 31.42
N THR A 8 18.65 9.06 32.33
CA THR A 8 17.57 10.01 32.17
C THR A 8 18.12 11.18 31.36
N ILE A 9 17.74 11.30 30.09
CA ILE A 9 18.03 12.49 29.27
C ILE A 9 16.76 13.36 29.25
N VAL A 10 16.86 14.48 29.95
CA VAL A 10 15.88 15.57 29.93
C VAL A 10 16.16 16.40 28.68
N VAL A 11 15.25 16.38 27.71
CA VAL A 11 15.30 17.28 26.53
C VAL A 11 14.39 18.48 26.79
N PRO A 12 14.90 19.72 26.69
CA PRO A 12 14.08 20.91 26.87
C PRO A 12 13.21 21.18 25.64
N LEU A 13 11.98 21.56 25.96
CA LEU A 13 10.92 22.10 25.11
C LEU A 13 11.43 23.33 24.33
N ILE A 14 11.53 23.24 23.01
CA ILE A 14 11.67 24.43 22.14
C ILE A 14 10.35 24.62 21.41
N ALA A 15 9.52 25.53 21.94
CA ALA A 15 8.41 26.10 21.23
C ALA A 15 8.96 27.15 20.24
N GLY A 16 8.76 26.91 18.95
CA GLY A 16 9.29 27.75 17.86
C GLY A 16 8.27 27.95 16.74
N MET A 17 7.31 28.84 17.00
CA MET A 17 6.78 29.86 16.08
C MET A 17 6.34 29.42 14.67
N CYS A 18 5.01 29.38 14.49
CA CYS A 18 4.34 29.43 13.18
C CYS A 18 4.76 30.67 12.37
N LEU A 19 5.14 30.46 11.11
CA LEU A 19 4.95 31.45 10.05
C LEU A 19 4.16 30.80 8.92
N LEU A 20 2.91 31.23 8.81
CA LEU A 20 2.04 31.05 7.66
C LEU A 20 2.56 31.95 6.53
N SER A 21 2.77 31.39 5.35
CA SER A 21 2.68 32.12 4.08
C SER A 21 2.47 31.11 2.95
N GLY A 22 1.22 31.04 2.49
CA GLY A 22 0.81 30.23 1.36
C GLY A 22 1.09 30.88 0.00
N CYS A 23 0.57 30.18 -1.01
CA CYS A 23 0.27 30.57 -2.40
C CYS A 23 1.15 29.91 -3.48
N ARG A 24 0.63 28.80 -4.04
CA ARG A 24 0.74 28.43 -5.47
C ARG A 24 -0.44 29.07 -6.23
N PRO A 25 -0.29 29.38 -7.53
CA PRO A 25 -0.80 28.50 -8.62
C PRO A 25 0.26 28.24 -9.71
N ALA A 26 0.30 27.05 -10.36
CA ALA A 26 -0.39 26.66 -11.63
C ALA A 26 0.09 27.49 -12.83
N GLU A 27 0.28 27.03 -14.08
CA GLU A 27 0.35 25.76 -14.79
C GLU A 27 0.80 26.17 -16.23
N ASN A 28 1.20 25.19 -17.04
CA ASN A 28 1.24 25.21 -18.51
C ASN A 28 2.32 25.99 -19.29
N SER A 29 3.18 25.20 -19.93
CA SER A 29 3.70 25.45 -21.29
C SER A 29 2.56 25.44 -22.32
N PRO A 30 2.76 26.08 -23.49
CA PRO A 30 2.68 25.28 -24.71
C PRO A 30 3.81 25.53 -25.71
N GLN A 31 4.06 24.45 -26.45
CA GLN A 31 5.07 24.26 -27.48
C GLN A 31 4.78 25.10 -28.73
N THR A 32 5.84 25.64 -29.32
CA THR A 32 5.84 26.25 -30.64
C THR A 32 5.80 25.19 -31.73
N SER A 33 4.73 25.27 -32.52
CA SER A 33 4.59 24.97 -33.95
C SER A 33 5.83 24.41 -34.68
N SER A 34 5.64 23.28 -35.35
CA SER A 34 6.20 23.09 -36.69
C SER A 34 5.17 22.41 -37.57
N GLU A 35 4.81 23.21 -38.57
CA GLU A 35 3.94 23.05 -39.71
C GLU A 35 4.32 21.84 -40.57
N LYS A 36 3.34 21.02 -40.98
CA LYS A 36 3.39 20.41 -42.32
C LYS A 36 2.00 20.06 -42.85
N THR A 37 1.60 20.90 -43.80
CA THR A 37 0.49 20.75 -44.74
C THR A 37 0.58 19.46 -45.54
N HIS A 38 -0.51 18.69 -45.60
CA HIS A 38 -0.81 17.80 -46.73
C HIS A 38 -2.32 17.83 -47.01
N VAL A 39 -2.68 18.45 -48.13
CA VAL A 39 -4.00 18.37 -48.78
C VAL A 39 -3.97 17.18 -49.74
N ALA A 40 -5.00 16.31 -49.72
CA ALA A 40 -5.66 15.72 -50.90
C ALA A 40 -6.38 14.37 -50.60
N THR A 41 -7.71 14.39 -50.76
CA THR A 41 -8.46 13.54 -51.72
C THR A 41 -8.85 12.07 -51.39
N ASN A 42 -10.18 11.88 -51.35
CA ASN A 42 -11.04 10.77 -51.79
C ASN A 42 -11.05 9.36 -51.15
N GLN A 43 -12.28 9.01 -50.74
CA GLN A 43 -13.05 7.79 -51.04
C GLN A 43 -12.40 6.41 -50.89
N GLY A 44 -12.97 5.62 -49.99
CA GLY A 44 -13.37 4.23 -50.29
C GLY A 44 -12.55 3.11 -49.65
N SER A 45 -13.30 2.11 -49.21
CA SER A 45 -12.92 0.74 -48.84
C SER A 45 -12.50 0.42 -47.41
N SER A 46 -13.39 -0.38 -46.81
CA SER A 46 -13.19 -1.45 -45.83
C SER A 46 -11.77 -1.84 -45.50
N GLU A 47 -11.44 -1.83 -44.21
CA GLU A 47 -10.58 -2.83 -43.60
C GLU A 47 -10.89 -2.88 -42.10
N SER A 48 -11.47 -4.01 -41.68
CA SER A 48 -11.60 -4.43 -40.29
C SER A 48 -10.21 -4.55 -39.68
N LYS A 49 -9.75 -3.51 -38.99
CA LYS A 49 -8.55 -3.61 -38.15
C LYS A 49 -8.99 -4.17 -36.81
N GLU A 50 -9.01 -5.49 -36.75
CA GLU A 50 -8.94 -6.27 -35.54
C GLU A 50 -7.84 -5.67 -34.65
N HIS A 51 -8.27 -5.02 -33.57
CA HIS A 51 -7.36 -4.64 -32.50
C HIS A 51 -7.03 -5.92 -31.76
N THR A 52 -5.96 -6.60 -32.21
CA THR A 52 -5.30 -7.62 -31.40
C THR A 52 -4.77 -6.88 -30.17
N HIS A 53 -5.53 -6.93 -29.08
CA HIS A 53 -4.98 -6.66 -27.76
C HIS A 53 -3.95 -7.76 -27.55
N GLU A 54 -2.67 -7.41 -27.66
CA GLU A 54 -1.62 -8.22 -27.07
C GLU A 54 -1.89 -8.21 -25.56
N ASP A 55 -2.66 -9.20 -25.11
CA ASP A 55 -2.90 -9.50 -23.70
C ASP A 55 -1.56 -9.90 -23.07
N GLY A 56 -0.81 -8.87 -22.71
CA GLY A 56 0.38 -8.96 -21.91
C GLY A 56 0.02 -9.33 -20.48
N ASN A 57 0.57 -10.48 -20.06
CA ASN A 57 0.58 -11.06 -18.72
C ASN A 57 -0.66 -11.88 -18.33
N ASP A 58 -0.54 -13.17 -18.62
CA ASP A 58 -0.93 -14.30 -17.78
C ASP A 58 -1.28 -13.90 -16.32
N HIS A 59 -2.57 -13.68 -16.07
CA HIS A 59 -3.07 -13.33 -14.75
C HIS A 59 -3.31 -14.55 -13.86
N HIS A 60 -3.06 -15.78 -14.31
CA HIS A 60 -3.36 -17.00 -13.54
C HIS A 60 -2.35 -17.32 -12.42
N GLN A 61 -1.77 -16.32 -11.77
CA GLN A 61 -1.09 -16.57 -10.50
C GLN A 61 -2.13 -16.82 -9.41
N THR A 62 -2.24 -18.08 -8.99
CA THR A 62 -2.90 -18.48 -7.75
C THR A 62 -2.37 -17.59 -6.62
N LYS A 63 -3.23 -16.75 -6.06
CA LYS A 63 -2.88 -15.94 -4.90
C LYS A 63 -2.65 -16.87 -3.71
N ILE A 64 -1.47 -16.80 -3.12
CA ILE A 64 -1.14 -17.54 -1.90
C ILE A 64 -1.47 -16.65 -0.70
N PRO A 65 -2.15 -17.16 0.33
CA PRO A 65 -2.44 -16.37 1.51
C PRO A 65 -1.16 -16.10 2.32
N GLY A 66 -1.19 -15.05 3.15
CA GLY A 66 -0.12 -14.84 4.10
C GLY A 66 -0.03 -16.00 5.12
N PRO A 67 1.15 -16.26 5.70
CA PRO A 67 1.38 -17.40 6.58
C PRO A 67 0.53 -17.39 7.87
N ASN A 68 -0.01 -16.24 8.27
CA ASN A 68 -0.88 -16.09 9.43
C ASN A 68 -2.36 -15.81 9.04
N GLY A 69 -2.73 -15.98 7.77
CA GLY A 69 -4.08 -15.74 7.26
C GLY A 69 -4.40 -14.27 6.98
N GLY A 70 -3.38 -13.41 6.93
CA GLY A 70 -3.48 -12.02 6.53
C GLY A 70 -3.27 -11.81 5.03
N ARG A 71 -3.30 -10.53 4.63
CA ARG A 71 -3.04 -10.11 3.25
C ARG A 71 -1.54 -10.12 2.98
N LEU A 72 -1.10 -10.95 2.04
CA LEU A 72 0.28 -10.96 1.56
C LEU A 72 0.50 -9.81 0.57
N VAL A 73 1.54 -9.00 0.81
CA VAL A 73 1.98 -7.88 -0.04
C VAL A 73 3.30 -8.26 -0.69
N VAL A 74 3.26 -8.56 -1.99
CA VAL A 74 4.41 -9.04 -2.76
C VAL A 74 5.05 -7.97 -3.67
N GLY A 75 4.47 -6.77 -3.73
CA GLY A 75 4.96 -5.66 -4.58
C GLY A 75 6.26 -5.00 -4.08
N VAL A 76 6.76 -5.41 -2.92
CA VAL A 76 8.02 -4.96 -2.34
C VAL A 76 8.81 -6.16 -1.81
N SER A 77 10.14 -6.05 -1.76
CA SER A 77 11.03 -7.07 -1.19
C SER A 77 11.82 -6.49 0.00
N PRO A 78 11.88 -7.18 1.15
CA PRO A 78 11.16 -8.42 1.44
C PRO A 78 9.63 -8.23 1.41
N HIS A 79 8.91 -9.31 1.06
CA HIS A 79 7.45 -9.31 1.14
C HIS A 79 7.03 -9.15 2.59
N PHE A 80 5.76 -8.79 2.80
CA PHE A 80 5.21 -8.80 4.14
C PHE A 80 3.73 -9.16 4.13
N GLU A 81 3.26 -9.65 5.26
CA GLU A 81 1.86 -9.92 5.52
C GLU A 81 1.29 -8.86 6.45
N PHE A 82 0.12 -8.33 6.10
CA PHE A 82 -0.71 -7.49 6.96
C PHE A 82 -1.84 -8.32 7.57
N LEU A 83 -1.93 -8.37 8.91
CA LEU A 83 -2.98 -9.08 9.64
C LEU A 83 -3.59 -8.19 10.71
N VAL A 84 -4.91 -8.16 10.84
CA VAL A 84 -5.58 -7.55 12.00
C VAL A 84 -5.77 -8.61 13.09
N LEU A 85 -5.19 -8.37 14.26
CA LEU A 85 -5.28 -9.21 15.44
C LEU A 85 -6.65 -9.04 16.14
N THR A 86 -6.97 -9.97 17.04
CA THR A 86 -8.22 -9.97 17.82
C THR A 86 -8.38 -8.77 18.76
N ASN A 87 -7.28 -8.11 19.13
CA ASN A 87 -7.29 -6.85 19.90
C ASN A 87 -7.38 -5.60 19.01
N ASN A 88 -7.72 -5.77 17.73
CA ASN A 88 -7.80 -4.73 16.69
C ASN A 88 -6.48 -4.06 16.32
N HIS A 89 -5.33 -4.50 16.83
CA HIS A 89 -4.05 -4.03 16.30
C HIS A 89 -3.75 -4.71 14.95
N ALA A 90 -3.22 -3.95 14.00
CA ALA A 90 -2.56 -4.54 12.84
C ALA A 90 -1.17 -5.07 13.23
N GLN A 91 -0.80 -6.20 12.65
CA GLN A 91 0.52 -6.82 12.70
C GLN A 91 1.09 -6.87 11.28
N ILE A 92 2.39 -6.57 11.15
CA ILE A 92 3.19 -6.83 9.97
C ILE A 92 4.18 -7.95 10.28
N THR A 93 4.11 -9.01 9.49
CA THR A 93 5.10 -10.10 9.48
C THR A 93 5.90 -9.99 8.19
N PHE A 94 7.22 -9.87 8.25
CA PHE A 94 8.03 -9.93 7.03
C PHE A 94 8.13 -11.36 6.54
N VAL A 95 8.09 -11.55 5.22
CA VAL A 95 7.96 -12.85 4.57
C VAL A 95 9.00 -12.96 3.45
N GLY A 96 9.70 -14.09 3.40
CA GLY A 96 10.61 -14.42 2.29
C GLY A 96 9.87 -14.94 1.05
N ASP A 97 10.60 -15.14 -0.05
CA ASP A 97 10.01 -15.63 -1.32
C ASP A 97 9.36 -17.03 -1.20
N ASP A 98 9.69 -17.79 -0.15
CA ASP A 98 9.11 -19.10 0.17
C ASP A 98 7.85 -19.03 1.06
N ASN A 99 7.27 -17.83 1.20
CA ASN A 99 6.13 -17.51 2.06
C ASN A 99 6.36 -17.84 3.56
N LYS A 100 7.63 -17.88 4.00
CA LYS A 100 7.97 -18.08 5.42
C LYS A 100 8.27 -16.75 6.13
N PRO A 101 7.87 -16.61 7.40
CA PRO A 101 8.28 -15.47 8.22
C PRO A 101 9.81 -15.33 8.28
N ILE A 102 10.29 -14.09 8.17
CA ILE A 102 11.69 -13.70 8.36
C ILE A 102 11.78 -12.57 9.40
N ALA A 103 12.98 -12.32 9.91
CA ALA A 103 13.22 -11.25 10.88
C ALA A 103 12.86 -9.87 10.29
N PRO A 104 12.35 -8.93 11.10
CA PRO A 104 12.01 -7.59 10.61
C PRO A 104 13.21 -6.82 10.07
N VAL A 105 13.06 -6.27 8.86
CA VAL A 105 14.05 -5.38 8.24
C VAL A 105 13.86 -3.94 8.70
N ASP A 106 14.86 -3.10 8.43
CA ASP A 106 14.82 -1.68 8.78
C ASP A 106 14.06 -0.89 7.70
N VAL A 107 12.73 -0.94 7.78
CA VAL A 107 11.81 -0.15 6.96
C VAL A 107 10.77 0.50 7.85
N GLN A 108 10.32 1.69 7.46
CA GLN A 108 9.19 2.37 8.07
C GLN A 108 7.91 2.00 7.32
N ILE A 109 6.92 1.50 8.05
CA ILE A 109 5.57 1.29 7.53
C ILE A 109 4.63 2.23 8.27
N ARG A 110 3.81 2.97 7.51
CA ARG A 110 2.72 3.80 8.04
C ARG A 110 1.41 3.38 7.38
N LEU A 111 0.36 3.32 8.17
CA LEU A 111 -1.00 3.11 7.69
C LEU A 111 -1.75 4.44 7.74
N THR A 112 -2.38 4.79 6.63
CA THR A 112 -3.39 5.84 6.57
C THR A 112 -4.71 5.20 6.18
N GLY A 113 -5.79 5.52 6.89
CA GLY A 113 -7.10 4.96 6.57
C GLY A 113 -8.27 5.83 6.99
N GLY A 114 -9.48 5.39 6.69
CA GLY A 114 -10.71 6.09 7.05
C GLY A 114 -11.15 7.11 6.01
N ASP A 115 -11.94 8.08 6.46
CA ASP A 115 -12.45 9.14 5.60
C ASP A 115 -11.33 10.10 5.18
N ARG A 116 -11.32 10.50 3.89
CA ARG A 116 -10.28 11.38 3.35
C ARG A 116 -10.24 12.76 4.00
N SER A 117 -11.37 13.25 4.51
CA SER A 117 -11.46 14.54 5.24
C SER A 117 -10.99 14.44 6.69
N ASN A 118 -10.91 13.23 7.25
CA ASN A 118 -10.44 12.97 8.61
C ASN A 118 -9.75 11.61 8.70
N PRO A 119 -8.55 11.47 8.09
CA PRO A 119 -7.85 10.20 8.05
C PRO A 119 -7.32 9.84 9.43
N ILE A 120 -7.28 8.54 9.72
CA ILE A 120 -6.44 8.01 10.79
C ILE A 120 -5.03 7.78 10.26
N GLU A 121 -4.04 8.02 11.10
CA GLU A 121 -2.64 7.71 10.83
C GLU A 121 -2.13 6.79 11.94
N VAL A 122 -1.52 5.68 11.52
CA VAL A 122 -1.05 4.64 12.44
C VAL A 122 0.38 4.28 12.08
N THR A 123 1.26 4.32 13.08
CA THR A 123 2.64 3.85 13.00
C THR A 123 2.73 2.42 13.52
N PHE A 124 3.85 1.74 13.24
CA PHE A 124 4.11 0.39 13.72
C PHE A 124 5.39 0.36 14.55
N GLU A 125 5.36 -0.44 15.61
CA GLU A 125 6.47 -0.62 16.55
C GLU A 125 6.93 -2.07 16.52
N ARG A 126 8.25 -2.30 16.62
CA ARG A 126 8.80 -3.66 16.68
C ARG A 126 8.41 -4.31 18.00
N LYS A 127 7.80 -5.50 17.92
CA LYS A 127 7.54 -6.39 19.05
C LYS A 127 8.05 -7.77 18.66
N GLU A 128 9.19 -8.16 19.23
CA GLU A 128 9.88 -9.42 18.88
C GLU A 128 10.17 -9.48 17.37
N ASP A 129 9.64 -10.50 16.68
CA ASP A 129 9.87 -10.77 15.26
C ASP A 129 8.81 -10.16 14.33
N VAL A 130 7.94 -9.28 14.85
CA VAL A 130 6.89 -8.61 14.07
C VAL A 130 6.86 -7.11 14.33
N LEU A 131 6.17 -6.36 13.47
CA LEU A 131 5.76 -4.99 13.78
C LEU A 131 4.29 -4.98 14.18
N VAL A 132 3.92 -4.23 15.20
CA VAL A 132 2.54 -4.08 15.66
C VAL A 132 2.18 -2.61 15.67
N SER A 133 1.00 -2.28 15.15
CA SER A 133 0.45 -0.92 15.18
C SER A 133 0.51 -0.32 16.59
N SER A 134 0.85 0.97 16.69
CA SER A 134 0.95 1.71 17.95
C SER A 134 -0.42 1.92 18.62
N VAL A 135 -1.50 1.92 17.83
CA VAL A 135 -2.89 2.06 18.29
C VAL A 135 -3.80 1.02 17.62
N PRO A 136 -4.92 0.63 18.25
CA PRO A 136 -5.91 -0.23 17.60
C PRO A 136 -6.49 0.43 16.33
N ILE A 137 -6.69 -0.38 15.30
CA ILE A 137 -7.38 0.04 14.07
C ILE A 137 -8.89 0.09 14.32
N PRO A 138 -9.58 1.19 13.96
CA PRO A 138 -11.03 1.30 14.08
C PRO A 138 -11.76 0.09 13.47
N GLN A 139 -12.86 -0.30 14.10
CA GLN A 139 -13.67 -1.45 13.69
C GLN A 139 -14.67 -1.11 12.55
N ASP A 140 -14.28 -0.20 11.66
CA ASP A 140 -15.00 -0.03 10.40
C ASP A 140 -14.72 -1.25 9.51
N ASN A 141 -15.80 -1.94 9.15
CA ASN A 141 -15.74 -3.20 8.44
C ASN A 141 -15.26 -3.07 7.00
N ASN A 142 -15.18 -1.88 6.40
CA ASN A 142 -14.76 -1.73 4.99
C ASN A 142 -13.93 -0.45 4.74
N MET A 143 -13.08 -0.11 5.70
CA MET A 143 -12.27 1.11 5.68
C MET A 143 -11.24 1.08 4.53
N ALA A 144 -11.16 2.14 3.72
CA ALA A 144 -10.07 2.30 2.76
C ALA A 144 -8.73 2.48 3.53
N VAL A 145 -7.70 1.74 3.11
CA VAL A 145 -6.37 1.72 3.72
C VAL A 145 -5.31 1.93 2.66
N VAL A 146 -4.32 2.74 3.02
CA VAL A 146 -3.06 2.90 2.31
C VAL A 146 -1.92 2.56 3.27
N LEU A 147 -1.10 1.59 2.92
CA LEU A 147 0.20 1.38 3.56
C LEU A 147 1.25 2.14 2.77
N GLN A 148 1.98 3.02 3.43
CA GLN A 148 3.18 3.65 2.93
C GLN A 148 4.39 2.92 3.48
N ILE A 149 5.28 2.47 2.60
CA ILE A 149 6.49 1.73 2.94
C ILE A 149 7.69 2.53 2.45
N ASP A 150 8.55 2.93 3.39
CA ASP A 150 9.79 3.65 3.15
C ASP A 150 10.97 2.87 3.73
N GLY A 151 12.11 2.84 3.04
CA GLY A 151 13.34 2.27 3.55
C GLY A 151 14.54 3.04 3.02
N GLU A 152 15.61 3.15 3.80
CA GLU A 152 16.80 3.93 3.40
C GLU A 152 17.43 3.42 2.09
N THR A 153 17.31 2.13 1.83
CA THR A 153 17.84 1.46 0.64
C THR A 153 16.83 1.37 -0.51
N MET A 154 15.58 1.81 -0.29
CA MET A 154 14.55 1.81 -1.32
C MET A 154 14.70 3.04 -2.21
N LYS A 155 14.53 2.86 -3.53
CA LYS A 155 14.66 3.95 -4.51
C LYS A 155 13.51 4.96 -4.43
N GLU A 156 12.35 4.50 -4.00
CA GLU A 156 11.12 5.27 -3.89
C GLU A 156 10.22 4.68 -2.80
N THR A 157 9.25 5.48 -2.35
CA THR A 157 8.19 5.04 -1.44
C THR A 157 7.24 4.10 -2.15
N PHE A 158 7.00 2.93 -1.56
CA PHE A 158 6.00 1.99 -2.05
C PHE A 158 4.65 2.25 -1.36
N PHE A 159 3.55 2.10 -2.10
CA PHE A 159 2.19 2.27 -1.58
C PHE A 159 1.33 1.06 -1.90
N GLU A 160 0.90 0.34 -0.87
CA GLU A 160 -0.11 -0.72 -1.01
C GLU A 160 -1.48 -0.17 -0.63
N ARG A 161 -2.49 -0.35 -1.50
CA ARG A 161 -3.84 0.19 -1.30
C ARG A 161 -4.86 -0.94 -1.31
N PHE A 162 -5.75 -0.96 -0.31
CA PHE A 162 -6.84 -1.93 -0.23
C PHE A 162 -7.94 -1.46 0.69
N HIS A 163 -9.09 -2.12 0.62
CA HIS A 163 -10.13 -1.98 1.63
C HIS A 163 -9.92 -3.01 2.72
N LEU A 164 -9.95 -2.58 3.99
CA LEU A 164 -9.92 -3.44 5.15
C LEU A 164 -11.30 -4.08 5.37
N ASN A 165 -11.76 -4.87 4.39
CA ASN A 165 -12.98 -5.62 4.51
C ASN A 165 -12.80 -6.81 5.48
N ARG A 166 -13.38 -6.71 6.68
CA ARG A 166 -13.27 -7.73 7.74
C ARG A 166 -14.36 -8.80 7.68
N GLU A 167 -15.24 -8.77 6.69
CA GLU A 167 -16.14 -9.89 6.44
C GLU A 167 -15.34 -11.15 6.08
N THR A 168 -15.90 -12.33 6.36
CA THR A 168 -15.26 -13.60 6.04
C THR A 168 -15.72 -14.06 4.67
N CYS A 169 -14.76 -14.30 3.77
CA CYS A 169 -15.03 -14.92 2.47
C CYS A 169 -15.49 -16.36 2.67
N THR A 170 -16.66 -16.72 2.14
CA THR A 170 -17.24 -18.07 2.30
C THR A 170 -16.50 -19.16 1.53
N GLU A 171 -15.63 -18.79 0.59
CA GLU A 171 -14.88 -19.73 -0.24
C GLU A 171 -13.54 -20.11 0.39
N CYS A 172 -12.72 -19.13 0.78
CA CYS A 172 -11.40 -19.37 1.37
C CYS A 172 -11.35 -19.25 2.90
N ASN A 173 -12.44 -18.84 3.56
CA ASN A 173 -12.53 -18.61 5.01
C ASN A 173 -11.53 -17.58 5.57
N LEU A 174 -10.94 -16.74 4.71
CA LEU A 174 -10.13 -15.60 5.10
C LEU A 174 -10.99 -14.35 5.20
N HIS A 175 -10.50 -13.32 5.88
CA HIS A 175 -11.12 -12.01 5.76
C HIS A 175 -11.01 -11.49 4.32
N GLU A 176 -12.00 -10.73 3.86
CA GLU A 176 -12.06 -10.22 2.49
C GLU A 176 -10.83 -9.37 2.12
N TYR A 177 -10.25 -8.63 3.08
CA TYR A 177 -8.99 -7.89 2.86
C TYR A 177 -7.78 -8.79 2.52
N ALA A 178 -7.84 -10.06 2.92
CA ALA A 178 -6.84 -11.12 2.73
C ALA A 178 -7.29 -12.19 1.72
N CYS A 179 -8.43 -12.00 1.06
CA CYS A 179 -9.05 -12.99 0.19
C CYS A 179 -8.17 -13.33 -1.03
N ILE A 180 -8.02 -14.64 -1.28
CA ILE A 180 -7.26 -15.19 -2.40
C ILE A 180 -8.15 -15.64 -3.57
N CYS A 181 -9.46 -15.70 -3.36
CA CYS A 181 -10.43 -16.13 -4.37
C CYS A 181 -10.65 -15.09 -5.48
N ALA A 182 -10.26 -13.83 -5.25
CA ALA A 182 -10.52 -12.72 -6.17
C ALA A 182 -9.65 -12.81 -7.45
N GLN A 183 -10.07 -13.69 -8.36
CA GLN A 183 -9.93 -13.67 -9.81
C GLN A 183 -11.14 -14.38 -10.45
N ALA A 184 -12.35 -13.91 -10.17
CA ALA A 184 -13.54 -14.30 -10.93
C ALA A 184 -14.65 -13.25 -10.71
N GLU A 185 -14.52 -12.07 -11.29
CA GLU A 185 -15.66 -11.28 -11.79
C GLU A 185 -15.17 -9.95 -12.38
N HIS A 186 -14.88 -9.96 -13.69
CA HIS A 186 -15.44 -8.92 -14.53
C HIS A 186 -16.96 -9.07 -14.46
N ARG A 187 -17.63 -8.29 -13.61
CA ARG A 187 -19.03 -7.92 -13.84
C ARG A 187 -19.05 -6.48 -14.34
N HIS A 188 -19.14 -6.36 -15.66
CA HIS A 188 -19.68 -5.19 -16.34
C HIS A 188 -21.21 -5.28 -16.37
#